data_AF-A0A2N1F9E7-F1
#
_entry.id   AF-A0A2N1F9E7-F1
#
_cell.length_a   1.000
_cell.length_b   1.000
_cell.length_c   1.000
_cell.angle_alpha   90.00
_cell.angle_beta   90.00
_cell.angle_gamma   90.00
#
_symmetry.space_group_name_H-M   'P 1'
#
loop_
_entity.id
_entity.type
_entity.pdbx_description
1 polymer ?
#
loop_
_entity_poly.entity_id
_entity_poly.type
_entity_poly.pdbx_seq_one_letter_code
_entity_poly.pdbx_strand_id
1 'polypeptide(L)'
;MTFEDQIKKDVYEKISNGYCKAKKIAKNAKIKNLTIGEITPIGDTGMIDVSLEFDVIDSEGVEQHIKEAMLYLEKENKSRKMLAIFCDYDYRH
;
A
#
# COMPACT_ATOMS: atom_id res chain seq x y z
N MET A 1 15.18 -10.50 2.31
CA MET A 1 14.05 -9.62 1.95
C MET A 1 13.86 -8.64 3.08
N THR A 2 14.01 -7.34 2.80
CA THR A 2 13.75 -6.29 3.80
C THR A 2 12.25 -6.07 3.96
N PHE A 3 11.84 -5.29 4.97
CA PHE A 3 10.42 -4.93 5.10
C PHE A 3 9.96 -4.05 3.94
N GLU A 4 10.81 -3.12 3.47
CA GLU A 4 10.53 -2.32 2.27
C GLU A 4 10.35 -3.19 1.01
N ASP A 5 11.18 -4.22 0.83
CA ASP A 5 11.02 -5.16 -0.29
C ASP A 5 9.69 -5.90 -0.22
N GLN A 6 9.27 -6.28 0.99
CA GLN A 6 7.96 -6.89 1.23
C GLN A 6 6.83 -5.93 0.88
N ILE A 7 6.90 -4.68 1.34
CA ILE A 7 5.90 -3.64 1.05
C ILE A 7 5.78 -3.43 -0.46
N LYS A 8 6.91 -3.26 -1.16
CA LYS A 8 6.92 -3.13 -2.63
C LYS A 8 6.24 -4.31 -3.30
N LYS A 9 6.61 -5.53 -2.91
CA LYS A 9 6.01 -6.75 -3.46
C LYS A 9 4.49 -6.79 -3.23
N ASP A 10 4.04 -6.55 -1.99
CA ASP A 10 2.63 -6.57 -1.63
C ASP A 10 1.84 -5.51 -2.43
N VAL A 11 2.39 -4.30 -2.59
CA VAL A 11 1.81 -3.23 -3.43
C VAL A 11 1.63 -3.70 -4.87
N TYR A 12 2.71 -4.16 -5.52
CA TYR A 12 2.65 -4.60 -6.91
C TYR A 12 1.70 -5.79 -7.10
N GLU A 13 1.67 -6.74 -6.17
CA GLU A 13 0.76 -7.88 -6.26
C GLU A 13 -0.70 -7.50 -6.01
N LYS A 14 -0.99 -6.68 -4.99
CA LYS A 14 -2.38 -6.41 -4.57
C LYS A 14 -3.05 -5.32 -5.38
N ILE A 15 -2.34 -4.24 -5.67
CA ILE A 15 -2.89 -3.12 -6.45
C ILE A 15 -3.11 -3.56 -7.90
N SER A 16 -2.14 -4.24 -8.52
CA SER A 16 -2.31 -4.76 -9.89
C SER A 16 -3.46 -5.77 -10.00
N ASN A 17 -3.78 -6.47 -8.91
CA ASN A 17 -4.92 -7.39 -8.82
C ASN A 17 -6.28 -6.69 -8.59
N GLY A 18 -6.31 -5.36 -8.49
CA GLY A 18 -7.55 -4.59 -8.37
C GLY A 18 -8.19 -4.63 -6.98
N TYR A 19 -7.39 -4.77 -5.92
CA TYR A 19 -7.89 -4.66 -4.54
C TYR A 19 -8.47 -3.26 -4.23
N CYS A 20 -8.01 -2.22 -4.92
CA CYS A 20 -8.52 -0.86 -4.82
C CYS A 20 -9.65 -0.57 -5.82
N LYS A 21 -10.76 -1.32 -5.71
CA LYS A 21 -11.95 -1.10 -6.56
C LYS A 21 -12.57 0.28 -6.37
N ALA A 22 -12.50 0.83 -5.15
CA ALA A 22 -13.09 2.12 -4.79
C ALA A 22 -12.49 3.29 -5.59
N LYS A 23 -11.17 3.29 -5.81
CA LYS A 23 -10.46 4.33 -6.55
C LYS A 23 -10.33 4.12 -8.06
N LYS A 24 -11.06 3.15 -8.63
CA LYS A 24 -10.99 2.82 -10.06
C LYS A 24 -9.56 2.47 -10.54
N ILE A 25 -8.72 1.91 -9.67
CA ILE A 25 -7.43 1.35 -10.13
C ILE A 25 -7.77 0.14 -10.99
N ALA A 26 -7.64 0.31 -12.30
CA ALA A 26 -7.93 -0.74 -13.26
C ALA A 26 -7.08 -1.99 -12.95
N LYS A 27 -7.66 -3.16 -13.14
CA LYS A 27 -6.89 -4.41 -13.09
C LYS A 27 -5.75 -4.32 -14.11
N ASN A 28 -4.55 -4.73 -13.72
CA ASN A 28 -3.31 -4.58 -14.50
C ASN A 28 -2.85 -3.12 -14.71
N ALA A 29 -3.33 -2.16 -13.93
CA ALA A 29 -2.79 -0.81 -14.00
C ALA A 29 -1.30 -0.79 -13.68
N LYS A 30 -0.56 0.10 -14.36
CA LYS A 30 0.88 0.22 -14.18
C LYS A 30 1.17 1.19 -13.04
N ILE A 31 1.82 0.70 -12.00
CA ILE A 31 2.29 1.50 -10.86
C ILE A 31 3.64 2.13 -11.22
N LYS A 32 3.78 3.43 -10.99
CA LYS A 32 5.01 4.22 -11.16
C LYS A 32 5.32 5.00 -9.87
N ASN A 33 6.58 5.41 -9.75
CA ASN A 33 7.06 6.33 -8.71
C ASN A 33 6.65 5.92 -7.27
N LEU A 34 6.61 4.61 -7.00
CA LEU A 34 6.23 4.10 -5.69
C LEU A 34 7.21 4.60 -4.62
N THR A 35 6.66 5.37 -3.69
CA THR A 35 7.34 5.92 -2.54
C THR A 35 6.72 5.31 -1.29
N ILE A 36 7.56 4.70 -0.45
CA ILE A 36 7.17 4.27 0.89
C ILE A 36 7.41 5.46 1.80
N GLY A 37 6.35 5.93 2.46
CA GLY A 37 6.40 7.02 3.40
C GLY A 37 6.76 6.54 4.81
N GLU A 38 6.06 7.12 5.79
CA GLU A 38 6.22 6.78 7.19
C GLU A 38 5.80 5.32 7.48
N ILE A 39 6.60 4.66 8.32
CA ILE A 39 6.37 3.32 8.86
C ILE A 39 6.25 3.46 10.38
N THR A 40 5.02 3.37 10.89
CA THR A 40 4.69 3.76 12.26
C THR A 40 4.08 2.58 13.03
N PRO A 41 4.75 2.09 14.09
CA PRO A 41 4.15 1.13 15.00
C PRO A 41 2.92 1.72 15.70
N ILE A 42 1.83 0.95 15.78
CA ILE A 42 0.59 1.37 16.44
C ILE A 42 0.57 0.81 17.87
N GLY A 43 1.13 1.58 18.80
CA GLY A 43 1.26 1.18 20.21
C GLY A 43 1.96 -0.18 20.36
N ASP A 44 1.58 -0.94 21.39
CA ASP A 44 2.19 -2.24 21.71
C ASP A 44 1.45 -3.43 21.07
N THR A 45 0.65 -3.18 20.03
CA THR A 45 -0.20 -4.21 19.42
C THR A 45 0.52 -5.10 18.41
N GLY A 46 1.74 -4.72 18.02
CA GLY A 46 2.45 -5.29 16.88
C GLY A 46 1.89 -4.87 15.52
N MET A 47 0.86 -4.01 15.49
CA MET A 47 0.39 -3.41 14.24
C MET A 47 1.35 -2.33 13.76
N ILE A 48 1.53 -2.23 12.45
CA ILE A 48 2.38 -1.22 11.81
C ILE A 48 1.56 -0.58 10.69
N ASP A 49 1.42 0.74 10.75
CA ASP A 49 0.88 1.55 9.66
C ASP A 49 2.00 1.95 8.70
N VAL A 50 1.71 1.92 7.41
CA VAL A 50 2.68 2.25 6.35
C VAL A 50 2.00 3.16 5.34
N SER A 51 2.42 4.41 5.27
CA SER A 51 1.95 5.33 4.23
C SER A 51 2.67 5.09 2.91
N LEU A 52 1.95 5.27 1.81
CA LEU A 52 2.42 5.04 0.46
C LEU A 52 1.94 6.16 -0.46
N GLU A 53 2.79 6.51 -1.41
CA GLU A 53 2.42 7.38 -2.53
C GLU A 53 2.91 6.74 -3.84
N PHE A 54 2.07 6.70 -4.85
CA PHE A 54 2.42 6.14 -6.16
C PHE A 54 1.50 6.69 -7.25
N ASP A 55 1.99 6.64 -8.48
CA ASP A 55 1.21 7.01 -9.66
C ASP A 55 0.69 5.76 -10.35
N VAL A 56 -0.53 5.85 -10.88
CA VAL A 56 -1.18 4.78 -11.62
C VAL A 56 -1.60 5.31 -12.98
N ILE A 57 -1.29 4.56 -14.03
CA ILE A 57 -1.81 4.83 -15.37
C ILE A 57 -2.94 3.85 -15.66
N ASP A 58 -4.13 4.39 -15.94
CA ASP A 58 -5.29 3.60 -16.32
C ASP A 58 -5.24 3.15 -17.80
N SER A 59 -6.27 2.42 -18.23
CA SER A 59 -6.37 1.90 -19.61
C SER A 59 -6.56 3.00 -20.66
N GLU A 60 -6.98 4.20 -20.26
CA GLU A 60 -7.15 5.36 -21.15
C GLU A 60 -5.86 6.19 -21.23
N GLY A 61 -4.82 5.81 -20.49
CA GLY A 61 -3.54 6.52 -20.41
C GLY A 61 -3.56 7.70 -19.46
N VAL A 62 -4.60 7.85 -18.64
CA VAL A 62 -4.69 8.90 -17.63
C VAL A 62 -3.88 8.49 -16.41
N GLU A 63 -2.97 9.37 -16.00
CA GLU A 63 -2.16 9.20 -14.81
C GLU A 63 -2.88 9.79 -13.59
N GLN A 64 -2.94 8.99 -12.53
CA GLN A 64 -3.57 9.36 -11.26
C GLN A 64 -2.55 9.20 -10.14
N HIS A 65 -2.35 10.27 -9.37
CA HIS A 65 -1.53 10.23 -8.18
C HIS A 65 -2.35 9.69 -7.01
N ILE A 66 -1.84 8.68 -6.31
CA ILE A 66 -2.55 7.96 -5.26
C ILE A 66 -1.73 7.97 -3.99
N LYS A 67 -2.38 8.35 -2.89
CA LYS A 67 -1.88 8.16 -1.53
C LYS A 67 -2.69 7.09 -0.84
N GLU A 68 -2.02 6.16 -0.17
CA GLU A 68 -2.63 5.07 0.59
C GLU A 68 -1.91 4.72 1.88
N ALA A 69 -2.58 3.90 2.69
CA ALA A 69 -2.01 3.26 3.86
C ALA A 69 -2.12 1.74 3.75
N MET A 70 -1.11 1.05 4.28
CA MET A 70 -1.10 -0.40 4.45
C MET A 70 -0.94 -0.74 5.92
N LEU A 71 -1.76 -1.68 6.39
CA LEU A 71 -1.68 -2.19 7.75
C LEU A 71 -0.97 -3.54 7.76
N TYR A 72 0.06 -3.65 8.58
CA TYR A 72 0.80 -4.87 8.83
C TYR A 72 0.65 -5.32 10.28
N LEU A 73 0.81 -6.62 10.52
CA LEU A 73 1.00 -7.21 11.84
C LEU A 73 2.38 -7.85 11.92
N GLU A 74 3.23 -7.35 12.81
CA GLU A 74 4.48 -7.99 13.20
C GLU A 74 4.20 -9.07 14.25
N LYS A 75 4.73 -10.26 13.99
CA LYS A 75 4.64 -11.42 14.88
C LYS A 75 5.90 -11.53 15.75
N GLU A 76 5.83 -12.36 16.80
CA GLU A 76 6.94 -12.61 17.73
C GLU A 76 8.26 -13.01 17.04
N ASN A 77 8.19 -13.70 15.90
CA ASN A 77 9.36 -14.08 15.10
C ASN A 77 9.84 -12.98 14.13
N LYS A 78 9.40 -11.73 14.30
CA LYS A 78 9.63 -10.56 13.43
C LYS A 78 9.14 -10.72 11.99
N SER A 79 8.32 -11.73 11.71
CA SER A 79 7.64 -11.81 10.41
C SER A 79 6.49 -10.81 10.38
N ARG A 80 6.31 -10.12 9.25
CA ARG A 80 5.18 -9.21 9.03
C ARG A 80 4.16 -9.83 8.10
N LYS A 81 2.88 -9.70 8.44
CA LYS A 81 1.77 -10.09 7.58
C LYS A 81 0.96 -8.84 7.22
N MET A 82 0.80 -8.57 5.93
CA MET A 82 -0.14 -7.55 5.46
C MET A 82 -1.57 -7.96 5.84
N LEU A 83 -2.29 -7.06 6.50
CA LEU A 83 -3.68 -7.23 6.90
C LEU A 83 -4.63 -6.53 5.92
N ALA A 84 -4.29 -5.29 5.53
CA ALA A 84 -5.14 -4.47 4.69
C ALA A 84 -4.32 -3.49 3.85
N ILE A 85 -4.90 -3.12 2.71
CA ILE A 85 -4.57 -1.90 1.98
C ILE A 85 -5.84 -1.06 1.95
N PHE A 86 -5.73 0.19 2.38
CA PHE A 86 -6.85 1.12 2.32
C PHE A 86 -6.73 1.89 1.02
N CYS A 87 -7.86 2.04 0.32
CA CYS A 87 -7.91 2.71 -0.96
C CYS A 87 -8.83 3.91 -0.82
N ASP A 88 -8.25 5.03 -0.37
CA ASP A 88 -8.81 6.22 0.33
C ASP A 88 -8.46 6.20 1.82
N TYR A 89 -7.27 6.72 2.15
CA TYR A 89 -6.96 7.12 3.52
C TYR A 89 -6.95 8.65 3.64
N ASP A 90 -8.07 9.22 4.12
CA ASP A 90 -8.15 10.58 4.69
C ASP A 90 -8.40 10.45 6.20
N TYR A 91 -7.34 10.47 7.00
CA TYR A 91 -7.43 10.76 8.44
C TYR A 91 -7.06 12.22 8.57
N ARG A 92 -8.01 13.14 8.35
CA ARG A 92 -7.73 14.57 8.50
C ARG A 92 -7.01 14.80 9.83
N HIS A 93 -5.79 15.30 9.67
CA HIS A 93 -4.88 15.78 10.69
C HIS A 93 -5.56 16.63 11.77
#